data_AF-A0A0W0YX66-F1
#
_entry.id   AF-A0A0W0YX66-F1
#
_cell.length_a   1.000
_cell.length_b   1.000
_cell.length_c   1.000
_cell.angle_alpha   90.00
_cell.angle_beta   90.00
_cell.angle_gamma   90.00
#
_symmetry.space_group_name_H-M   'P 1'
#
loop_
_entity.id
_entity.type
_entity.pdbx_description
1 polymer ?
#
loop_
_entity_poly.entity_id
_entity_poly.type
_entity_poly.pdbx_seq_one_letter_code
_entity_poly.pdbx_strand_id
1 'polypeptide(L)'
;MAKQLTGCLIKPVSTLKPCREYAQGAQCALAMLKVHNPFYLSADPGNAQSQGWSDAWQYQNSVYAVEAENTADVAAAVDFARNHHLRLVIKGTGHDYLGRSNAANSLLI
;
A
#
# COMPACT_ATOMS: atom_id res chain seq x y z
N MET A 1 -5.08 12.50 -13.70
CA MET A 1 -5.17 12.29 -12.24
C MET A 1 -4.17 13.13 -11.46
N ALA A 2 -2.85 12.91 -11.50
CA ALA A 2 -1.90 13.61 -10.60
C ALA A 2 -2.06 15.15 -10.52
N LYS A 3 -2.34 15.82 -11.64
CA LYS A 3 -2.56 17.28 -11.70
C LYS A 3 -3.89 17.76 -11.08
N GLN A 4 -4.79 16.84 -10.73
CA GLN A 4 -6.13 17.11 -10.19
C GLN A 4 -6.22 16.84 -8.69
N LEU A 5 -5.14 16.30 -8.09
CA LEU A 5 -5.08 15.98 -6.67
C LEU A 5 -4.43 17.13 -5.91
N THR A 6 -4.89 17.35 -4.69
CA THR A 6 -4.21 18.18 -3.69
C THR A 6 -3.07 17.38 -3.08
N GLY A 7 -3.36 16.14 -2.68
CA GLY A 7 -2.37 15.18 -2.21
C GLY A 7 -1.52 14.52 -3.31
N CYS A 8 -0.67 13.59 -2.90
CA CYS A 8 0.33 12.98 -3.78
C CYS A 8 -0.17 11.70 -4.47
N LEU A 9 0.25 11.51 -5.72
CA LEU A 9 0.18 10.22 -6.41
C LEU A 9 1.55 9.54 -6.33
N ILE A 10 1.66 8.46 -5.58
CA ILE A 10 2.94 7.78 -5.32
C ILE A 10 2.95 6.33 -5.79
N LYS A 11 4.14 5.74 -5.85
CA LYS A 11 4.34 4.31 -6.10
C LYS A 11 4.67 3.61 -4.78
N PRO A 12 3.71 2.96 -4.11
CA PRO A 12 3.95 2.34 -2.83
C PRO A 12 4.88 1.12 -2.98
N VAL A 13 5.83 0.98 -2.06
CA VAL A 13 6.77 -0.16 -2.02
C VAL A 13 6.79 -0.72 -0.62
N SER A 14 6.52 -2.01 -0.45
CA SER A 14 6.59 -2.64 0.87
C SER A 14 8.01 -2.58 1.43
N THR A 15 8.15 -2.25 2.71
CA THR A 15 9.42 -2.28 3.43
C THR A 15 10.03 -3.68 3.47
N LEU A 16 9.22 -4.74 3.32
CA LEU A 16 9.68 -6.13 3.25
C LEU A 16 10.15 -6.57 1.86
N LYS A 17 10.19 -5.68 0.85
CA LYS A 17 10.69 -6.01 -0.50
C LYS A 17 12.12 -6.61 -0.46
N PRO A 18 13.10 -6.03 0.27
CA PRO A 18 14.44 -6.61 0.36
C PRO A 18 14.45 -8.01 0.98
N CYS A 19 13.55 -8.30 1.92
CA CYS A 19 13.45 -9.64 2.53
C CYS A 19 12.93 -10.71 1.57
N ARG A 20 12.11 -10.33 0.59
CA ARG A 20 11.65 -11.24 -0.48
C ARG A 20 12.73 -11.50 -1.53
N GLU A 21 13.64 -10.55 -1.74
CA GLU A 21 14.74 -10.68 -2.69
C GLU A 21 15.93 -11.43 -2.09
N TYR A 22 16.35 -11.07 -0.87
CA TYR A 22 17.41 -11.76 -0.15
C TYR A 22 17.22 -11.65 1.38
N ALA A 23 16.65 -12.71 1.96
CA ALA A 23 16.27 -12.75 3.37
C ALA A 23 17.46 -12.57 4.34
N GLN A 24 18.65 -13.05 3.99
CA GLN A 24 19.85 -12.91 4.82
C GLN A 24 20.63 -11.60 4.55
N GLY A 25 20.10 -10.71 3.71
CA GLY A 25 20.74 -9.45 3.36
C GLY A 25 20.66 -8.39 4.46
N ALA A 26 21.66 -7.51 4.51
CA ALA A 26 21.68 -6.37 5.45
C ALA A 26 20.45 -5.46 5.31
N GLN A 27 19.94 -5.27 4.08
CA GLN A 27 18.73 -4.48 3.84
C GLN A 27 17.48 -5.12 4.45
N CYS A 28 17.36 -6.46 4.40
CA CYS A 28 16.27 -7.16 5.08
C CYS A 28 16.41 -7.01 6.60
N ALA A 29 17.61 -7.19 7.16
CA ALA A 29 17.85 -6.99 8.59
C ALA A 29 17.43 -5.57 9.04
N LEU A 30 17.78 -4.53 8.28
CA LEU A 30 17.35 -3.15 8.55
C LEU A 30 15.84 -2.95 8.42
N ALA A 31 15.19 -3.58 7.44
CA ALA A 31 13.73 -3.56 7.32
C ALA A 31 13.06 -4.17 8.56
N MET A 32 13.56 -5.31 9.03
CA MET A 32 13.01 -6.02 10.19
C MET A 32 13.10 -5.22 11.50
N LEU A 33 14.05 -4.28 11.63
CA LEU A 33 14.09 -3.36 12.78
C LEU A 33 12.88 -2.42 12.84
N LYS A 34 12.28 -2.10 11.69
CA LYS A 34 11.17 -1.14 11.59
C LYS A 34 9.79 -1.78 11.66
N VAL A 35 9.65 -3.01 11.17
CA VAL A 35 8.32 -3.68 11.06
C VAL A 35 7.68 -4.01 12.41
N HIS A 36 8.43 -3.93 13.51
CA HIS A 36 7.86 -4.05 14.85
C HIS A 36 7.10 -2.78 15.30
N ASN A 37 7.26 -1.66 14.59
CA ASN A 37 6.57 -0.41 14.91
C ASN A 37 5.26 -0.30 14.09
N PRO A 38 4.08 -0.42 14.73
CA PRO A 38 2.80 -0.35 14.03
C PRO A 38 2.53 1.01 13.39
N PHE A 39 3.05 2.10 13.96
CA PHE A 39 2.88 3.45 13.39
C PHE A 39 3.70 3.63 12.12
N TYR A 40 4.92 3.07 12.08
CA TYR A 40 5.75 3.06 10.88
C TYR A 40 5.05 2.33 9.72
N LEU A 41 4.48 1.15 10.00
CA LEU A 41 3.74 0.38 8.99
C LEU A 41 2.45 1.05 8.56
N SER A 42 1.73 1.71 9.49
CA SER A 42 0.44 2.34 9.18
C SER A 42 0.61 3.60 8.34
N ALA A 43 1.69 4.37 8.57
CA ALA A 43 1.99 5.63 7.89
C ALA A 43 2.45 5.45 6.44
N ASP A 44 2.88 4.25 6.05
CA ASP A 44 3.37 3.97 4.70
C ASP A 44 2.30 3.21 3.88
N PRO A 45 1.84 3.73 2.72
CA PRO A 45 0.88 3.04 1.85
C PRO A 45 1.44 1.72 1.29
N GLY A 46 2.76 1.57 1.31
CA GLY A 46 3.50 0.37 1.01
C GLY A 46 3.25 -0.80 1.95
N ASN A 47 2.70 -0.55 3.14
CA ASN A 47 2.70 -1.51 4.23
C ASN A 47 1.33 -1.69 4.90
N ALA A 48 1.23 -2.78 5.67
CA ALA A 48 0.17 -3.09 6.61
C ALA A 48 0.78 -3.79 7.83
N GLN A 49 0.04 -3.86 8.94
CA GLN A 49 0.52 -4.60 10.11
C GLN A 49 0.53 -6.10 9.86
N SER A 50 -0.45 -6.58 9.08
CA SER A 50 -0.49 -7.94 8.57
C SER A 50 0.05 -7.96 7.15
N GLN A 51 1.19 -8.63 6.97
CA GLN A 51 1.91 -8.69 5.68
C GLN A 51 1.58 -9.96 4.89
N GLY A 52 0.76 -10.83 5.45
CA GLY A 52 0.32 -12.07 4.84
C GLY A 52 -0.14 -13.09 5.89
N TRP A 53 -0.52 -14.26 5.40
CA TRP A 53 -0.78 -15.45 6.20
C TRP A 53 -0.11 -16.63 5.49
N SER A 54 0.69 -17.41 6.22
CA SER A 54 1.38 -18.60 5.68
C SER A 54 0.42 -19.45 4.85
N ASP A 55 0.83 -19.76 3.62
CA ASP A 55 0.10 -20.64 2.69
C ASP A 55 -1.28 -20.14 2.24
N ALA A 56 -1.63 -18.88 2.52
CA ALA A 56 -2.90 -18.30 2.12
C ALA A 56 -2.74 -17.05 1.24
N TRP A 57 -2.05 -16.01 1.74
CA TRP A 57 -1.86 -14.78 0.97
C TRP A 57 -0.63 -14.00 1.45
N GLN A 58 -0.14 -13.11 0.57
CA GLN A 58 0.94 -12.18 0.86
C GLN A 58 0.52 -10.77 0.46
N TYR A 59 1.02 -9.76 1.17
CA TYR A 59 0.73 -8.36 0.86
C TYR A 59 1.24 -7.98 -0.55
N GLN A 60 0.32 -7.48 -1.38
CA GLN A 60 0.54 -7.04 -2.75
C GLN A 60 0.27 -5.53 -2.86
N ASN A 61 1.29 -4.75 -3.21
CA ASN A 61 1.13 -3.30 -3.40
C ASN A 61 0.32 -2.98 -4.67
N SER A 62 -0.57 -1.99 -4.56
CA SER A 62 -1.14 -1.30 -5.72
C SER A 62 -0.04 -0.67 -6.57
N VAL A 63 -0.27 -0.49 -7.87
CA VAL A 63 0.71 0.15 -8.76
C VAL A 63 0.93 1.62 -8.38
N TYR A 64 -0.16 2.27 -7.98
CA TYR A 64 -0.17 3.64 -7.48
C TYR A 64 -1.03 3.76 -6.23
N ALA A 65 -0.71 4.74 -5.39
CA ALA A 65 -1.51 5.16 -4.24
C ALA A 65 -1.77 6.66 -4.28
N VAL A 66 -3.01 7.06 -3.97
CA VAL A 66 -3.41 8.46 -3.78
C VAL A 66 -3.38 8.74 -2.28
N GLU A 67 -2.44 9.55 -1.83
CA GLU A 67 -2.44 10.07 -0.46
C GLU A 67 -3.47 11.20 -0.37
N ALA A 68 -4.75 10.83 -0.29
CA ALA A 68 -5.86 11.78 -0.35
C ALA A 68 -5.85 12.71 0.88
N GLU A 69 -5.87 14.03 0.64
CA GLU A 69 -5.90 15.03 1.71
C GLU A 69 -7.31 15.56 1.98
N ASN A 70 -8.22 15.39 1.02
CA ASN A 70 -9.60 15.87 1.12
C ASN A 70 -10.57 15.00 0.31
N THR A 71 -11.86 15.32 0.42
CA THR A 71 -12.93 14.57 -0.26
C THR A 71 -12.88 14.70 -1.78
N ALA A 72 -12.33 15.79 -2.32
CA ALA A 72 -12.18 15.96 -3.76
C ALA A 72 -11.11 15.02 -4.34
N ASP A 73 -10.02 14.78 -3.61
CA ASP A 73 -9.01 13.79 -4.00
C ASP A 73 -9.60 12.38 -4.07
N VAL A 74 -10.41 12.00 -3.07
CA VAL A 74 -11.12 10.71 -3.05
C VAL A 74 -12.06 10.59 -4.24
N ALA A 75 -12.88 11.61 -4.50
CA ALA A 75 -13.81 11.61 -5.63
C ALA A 75 -13.07 11.48 -6.98
N ALA A 76 -11.99 12.25 -7.16
CA ALA A 76 -11.18 12.21 -8.38
C ALA A 76 -10.53 10.84 -8.59
N ALA A 77 -10.03 10.19 -7.53
CA ALA A 77 -9.45 8.86 -7.59
C ALA A 77 -10.49 7.78 -7.93
N VAL A 78 -11.67 7.83 -7.31
CA VAL A 78 -12.80 6.93 -7.62
C VAL A 78 -13.25 7.08 -9.06
N ASP A 79 -13.44 8.30 -9.54
CA ASP A 79 -13.84 8.59 -10.92
C ASP A 79 -12.79 8.13 -11.92
N PHE A 80 -11.50 8.35 -11.62
CA PHE A 80 -10.41 7.85 -12.44
C PHE A 80 -10.41 6.32 -12.51
N ALA A 81 -10.52 5.64 -11.37
CA ALA A 81 -10.57 4.18 -11.34
C ALA A 81 -11.76 3.64 -12.14
N ARG A 82 -12.95 4.27 -12.01
CA ARG A 82 -14.15 3.91 -12.79
C ARG A 82 -13.92 4.08 -14.29
N ASN A 83 -13.45 5.25 -14.73
CA ASN A 83 -13.30 5.57 -16.16
C ASN A 83 -12.23 4.70 -16.84
N HIS A 84 -11.24 4.23 -16.08
CA HIS A 84 -10.15 3.39 -16.58
C HIS A 84 -10.30 1.90 -16.21
N HIS A 85 -11.44 1.50 -15.63
CA HIS A 85 -11.72 0.11 -15.22
C HIS A 85 -10.63 -0.48 -14.30
N LEU A 86 -10.10 0.33 -13.40
CA LEU A 86 -9.07 -0.09 -12.45
C LEU A 86 -9.71 -0.69 -11.21
N ARG A 87 -9.10 -1.74 -10.66
CA ARG A 87 -9.43 -2.21 -9.32
C ARG A 87 -9.10 -1.11 -8.32
N LEU A 88 -10.09 -0.71 -7.53
CA LEU A 88 -9.90 0.24 -6.43
C LEU A 88 -9.68 -0.52 -5.13
N VAL A 89 -8.71 -0.09 -4.34
CA VAL A 89 -8.41 -0.60 -3.00
C VAL A 89 -8.42 0.56 -2.03
N ILE A 90 -8.90 0.33 -0.82
CA ILE A 90 -8.95 1.34 0.24
C ILE A 90 -8.07 0.87 1.40
N LYS A 91 -7.19 1.75 1.89
CA LYS A 91 -6.42 1.50 3.12
C LYS A 91 -6.44 2.72 4.03
N GLY A 92 -6.99 2.54 5.23
CA GLY A 92 -6.72 3.43 6.36
C GLY A 92 -5.37 3.07 7.01
N THR A 93 -5.42 2.51 8.21
CA THR A 93 -4.22 2.14 9.00
C THR A 93 -3.59 0.80 8.62
N GLY A 94 -4.25 -0.05 7.82
CA GLY A 94 -3.67 -1.33 7.38
C GLY A 94 -3.65 -2.43 8.45
N HIS A 95 -4.65 -2.48 9.34
CA HIS A 95 -4.82 -3.55 10.35
C HIS A 95 -5.54 -4.82 9.83
N ASP A 96 -5.79 -4.92 8.52
CA ASP A 96 -6.59 -6.01 7.99
C ASP A 96 -5.80 -7.33 7.89
N TYR A 97 -6.26 -8.37 8.60
CA TYR A 97 -5.65 -9.71 8.58
C TYR A 97 -6.01 -10.56 7.35
N LEU A 98 -7.00 -10.15 6.57
CA LEU A 98 -7.55 -10.93 5.46
C LEU A 98 -7.07 -10.44 4.08
N GLY A 99 -6.17 -9.46 4.05
CA GLY A 99 -5.60 -8.91 2.82
C GLY A 99 -6.56 -8.05 2.00
N ARG A 100 -7.62 -7.48 2.60
CA ARG A 100 -8.66 -6.70 1.92
C ARG A 100 -8.25 -5.26 1.61
N SER A 101 -7.20 -4.76 2.27
CA SER A 101 -6.66 -3.40 2.06
C SER A 101 -5.44 -3.37 1.15
N ASN A 102 -5.23 -4.38 0.31
CA ASN A 102 -4.15 -4.44 -0.66
C ASN A 102 -4.56 -5.26 -1.89
N ALA A 103 -3.91 -5.00 -3.03
CA ALA A 103 -4.00 -5.82 -4.22
C ALA A 103 -2.90 -5.43 -5.22
N ALA A 104 -2.50 -6.37 -6.07
CA ALA A 104 -1.71 -6.05 -7.26
C ALA A 104 -2.61 -5.44 -8.35
N ASN A 105 -2.00 -4.70 -9.29
CA ASN A 105 -2.67 -4.15 -10.47
C ASN A 105 -3.88 -3.25 -10.15
N SER A 106 -3.83 -2.52 -9.04
CA SER A 106 -4.89 -1.63 -8.55
C SER A 106 -4.40 -0.20 -8.32
N LEU A 107 -5.37 0.68 -8.09
CA LEU A 107 -5.19 2.00 -7.49
C LEU A 107 -5.56 1.92 -6.01
N LEU A 108 -4.65 2.35 -5.13
CA LEU A 108 -4.92 2.52 -3.71
C LEU A 108 -5.39 3.95 -3.43
N ILE A 109 -6.38 4.10 -2.55
CA ILE A 109 -6.68 5.32 -1.81
C ILE A 109 -6.39 5.05 -0.34
#